data_AF-A0A3D3X5H3-F1
#
_entry.id   AF-A0A3D3X5H3-F1
#
_cell.length_a   1.000
_cell.length_b   1.000
_cell.length_c   1.000
_cell.angle_alpha   90.00
_cell.angle_beta   90.00
_cell.angle_gamma   90.00
#
_symmetry.space_group_name_H-M   'P 1'
#
loop_
_entity.id
_entity.type
_entity.pdbx_description
1 polymer ?
#
loop_
_entity_poly.entity_id
_entity_poly.type
_entity_poly.pdbx_seq_one_letter_code
_entity_poly.pdbx_strand_id
1 'polypeptide(L)'
;MNYSSNKYFPEQVEIVEVGPRDGLQNESSWVPTEIKIELIDKLAQSGIKTIEAASFVSPKWIPQMKDSSEVMDGIPKKPGVRYP
;
A
#
# COMPACT_ATOMS: atom_id res chain seq x y z
N MET A 1 15.63 -38.23 21.51
CA MET A 1 16.09 -36.96 20.91
C MET A 1 14.90 -36.01 20.89
N ASN A 2 14.83 -35.10 21.87
CA ASN A 2 13.73 -34.16 22.00
C ASN A 2 14.04 -32.91 21.17
N TYR A 3 13.46 -32.81 19.97
CA TYR A 3 13.44 -31.57 19.22
C TYR A 3 12.38 -30.64 19.83
N SER A 4 12.73 -29.96 20.92
CA SER A 4 11.97 -28.77 21.34
C SER A 4 12.26 -27.68 20.33
N SER A 5 11.40 -27.57 19.31
CA SER A 5 11.38 -26.43 18.42
C SER A 5 10.88 -25.22 19.22
N ASN A 6 11.81 -24.53 19.89
CA ASN A 6 11.52 -23.27 20.54
C ASN A 6 11.27 -22.24 19.42
N LYS A 7 10.02 -22.13 18.97
CA LYS A 7 9.59 -21.13 17.99
C LYS A 7 9.46 -19.79 18.71
N TYR A 8 10.53 -19.01 18.71
CA TYR A 8 10.50 -17.62 19.15
C TYR A 8 9.83 -16.77 18.07
N PHE A 9 8.64 -16.25 18.36
CA PHE A 9 8.00 -15.23 17.53
C PHE A 9 8.46 -13.84 17.97
N PRO A 10 8.47 -12.85 17.06
CA PRO A 10 8.75 -11.48 17.44
C PRO A 10 7.63 -10.94 18.33
N GLU A 11 7.97 -10.04 19.26
CA GLU A 11 7.00 -9.35 20.12
C GLU A 11 6.07 -8.41 19.34
N GLN A 12 6.52 -7.95 18.17
CA GLN A 12 5.76 -7.08 17.28
C GLN A 12 6.01 -7.43 15.81
N VAL A 13 4.96 -7.31 15.01
CA VAL A 13 5.03 -7.38 13.55
C VAL A 13 4.56 -6.06 12.95
N GLU A 14 5.15 -5.69 11.82
CA GLU A 14 4.67 -4.60 10.97
C GLU A 14 4.01 -5.20 9.73
N ILE A 15 2.82 -4.70 9.41
CA ILE A 15 2.16 -4.96 8.13
C ILE A 15 2.46 -3.76 7.23
N VAL A 16 3.07 -4.04 6.08
CA VAL A 16 3.27 -3.09 4.99
C VAL A 16 2.23 -3.42 3.93
N GLU A 17 1.28 -2.51 3.73
CA GLU A 17 0.23 -2.69 2.75
C GLU A 17 0.70 -2.21 1.37
N VAL A 18 0.73 -3.13 0.41
CA VAL A 18 1.25 -2.90 -0.94
C VAL A 18 0.16 -2.94 -2.01
N GLY A 19 -1.09 -3.22 -1.63
CA GLY A 19 -2.24 -3.32 -2.52
C GLY A 19 -2.44 -2.10 -3.41
N PRO A 20 -2.38 -0.84 -2.90
CA PRO A 20 -2.57 0.35 -3.74
C PRO A 20 -1.48 0.54 -4.80
N ARG A 21 -0.27 0.02 -4.59
CA ARG A 21 0.85 0.11 -5.53
C ARG A 21 1.05 -1.18 -6.30
N ASP A 22 1.56 -2.22 -5.65
CA ASP A 22 1.96 -3.48 -6.31
C ASP A 22 0.73 -4.30 -6.70
N GLY A 23 -0.30 -4.31 -5.85
CA GLY A 23 -1.58 -4.94 -6.19
C GLY A 23 -2.18 -4.30 -7.44
N LEU A 24 -2.46 -2.99 -7.38
CA LEU A 24 -3.08 -2.28 -8.50
C LEU A 24 -2.21 -2.32 -9.75
N GLN A 25 -0.89 -2.20 -9.66
CA GLN A 25 0.01 -2.29 -10.83
C GLN A 25 -0.21 -3.57 -11.66
N ASN A 26 -0.60 -4.67 -11.02
CA ASN A 26 -0.84 -5.95 -11.67
C ASN A 26 -2.31 -6.15 -12.13
N GLU A 27 -3.20 -5.21 -11.81
CA GLU A 27 -4.59 -5.28 -12.26
C GLU A 27 -4.71 -4.97 -13.75
N SER A 28 -5.49 -5.81 -14.44
CA SER A 28 -5.70 -5.68 -15.89
C SER A 28 -6.55 -4.46 -16.27
N SER A 29 -7.42 -4.02 -15.36
CA SER A 29 -8.38 -2.96 -15.59
C SER A 29 -7.92 -1.66 -14.94
N TRP A 30 -8.16 -0.54 -15.62
CA TRP A 30 -7.92 0.77 -15.06
C TRP A 30 -8.79 1.01 -13.82
N VAL A 31 -8.16 1.44 -12.74
CA VAL A 31 -8.86 1.88 -11.52
C VAL A 31 -8.81 3.41 -11.48
N PRO A 32 -9.96 4.10 -11.46
CA PRO A 32 -10.01 5.56 -11.37
C PRO A 32 -9.30 6.11 -10.14
N THR A 33 -8.72 7.30 -10.26
CA THR A 33 -7.93 7.97 -9.23
C THR A 33 -8.69 8.12 -7.92
N GLU A 34 -9.98 8.45 -7.98
CA GLU A 34 -10.84 8.64 -6.81
C GLU A 34 -11.01 7.33 -6.02
N ILE A 35 -11.10 6.20 -6.73
CA ILE A 35 -11.22 4.88 -6.10
C ILE A 35 -9.91 4.48 -5.43
N LYS A 36 -8.76 4.83 -6.04
CA LYS A 36 -7.44 4.60 -5.42
C LYS A 36 -7.30 5.42 -4.13
N ILE A 37 -7.70 6.69 -4.17
CA ILE A 37 -7.69 7.58 -3.00
C ILE A 37 -8.59 7.01 -1.89
N GLU A 38 -9.81 6.60 -2.22
CA GLU A 38 -10.75 6.01 -1.26
C GLU A 38 -10.20 4.72 -0.64
N LEU A 39 -9.58 3.85 -1.46
CA LEU A 39 -8.92 2.64 -0.98
C LEU A 39 -7.83 2.97 0.04
N ILE A 40 -6.92 3.90 -0.28
CA ILE A 40 -5.80 4.27 0.59
C ILE A 40 -6.30 4.91 1.89
N ASP A 41 -7.33 5.76 1.83
CA ASP A 41 -7.94 6.36 3.02
C ASP A 41 -8.56 5.29 3.92
N LYS A 42 -9.32 4.34 3.36
CA LYS A 42 -9.88 3.21 4.11
C LYS A 42 -8.80 2.35 4.76
N LEU A 43 -7.69 2.09 4.05
CA LEU A 43 -6.55 1.37 4.60
C LEU A 43 -5.91 2.13 5.76
N ALA A 44 -5.71 3.45 5.65
CA ALA A 44 -5.20 4.28 6.74
C ALA A 44 -6.18 4.34 7.94
N GLN A 45 -7.49 4.20 7.69
CA GLN A 45 -8.50 4.11 8.74
C GLN A 45 -8.50 2.76 9.47
N SER A 46 -8.08 1.68 8.83
CA SER A 46 -8.06 0.33 9.40
C SER A 46 -7.07 0.11 10.56
N GLY A 47 -6.09 1.02 10.72
CA GLY A 47 -5.02 0.88 11.72
C GLY A 47 -3.69 0.39 11.15
N ILE A 48 -3.61 0.11 9.84
CA ILE A 48 -2.35 -0.10 9.13
C ILE A 48 -1.50 1.18 9.21
N LYS A 49 -0.19 0.99 9.44
CA LYS A 49 0.76 2.10 9.68
C LYS A 49 1.68 2.40 8.51
N THR A 50 1.80 1.50 7.54
CA THR A 50 2.64 1.69 6.36
C THR A 50 1.90 1.22 5.12
N ILE A 51 1.71 2.13 4.16
CA ILE A 51 0.95 1.88 2.93
C ILE A 51 1.75 2.39 1.73
N GLU A 52 2.19 1.51 0.84
CA GLU A 52 2.75 1.90 -0.46
C GLU A 52 1.61 2.42 -1.34
N ALA A 53 1.47 3.73 -1.41
CA ALA A 53 0.29 4.38 -1.98
C ALA A 53 0.36 4.57 -3.50
N ALA A 54 1.56 4.72 -4.06
CA ALA A 54 1.75 5.07 -5.47
C ALA A 54 3.15 4.67 -5.98
N SER A 55 3.39 4.81 -7.29
CA SER A 55 4.73 4.59 -7.86
C SER A 55 5.06 5.56 -8.99
N PHE A 56 6.13 6.34 -8.82
CA PHE A 56 6.62 7.30 -9.81
C PHE A 56 7.51 6.65 -10.86
N VAL A 57 6.95 5.65 -11.55
CA VAL A 57 7.58 4.93 -12.66
C VAL A 57 7.07 5.47 -13.99
N SER A 58 7.67 5.02 -15.09
CA SER A 58 7.21 5.42 -16.43
C SER A 58 5.76 4.94 -16.67
N PRO A 59 4.82 5.86 -16.94
CA PRO A 59 3.42 5.51 -17.24
C PRO A 59 3.27 4.77 -18.56
N LYS A 60 4.28 4.83 -19.44
CA LYS A 60 4.31 4.03 -20.67
C LYS A 60 4.47 2.54 -20.37
N TRP A 61 5.26 2.21 -19.34
CA TRP A 61 5.55 0.82 -18.97
C TRP A 61 4.54 0.28 -17.96
N ILE A 62 4.11 1.14 -17.03
CA ILE A 62 3.09 0.81 -16.04
C ILE A 62 1.93 1.81 -16.15
N PRO A 63 0.99 1.63 -17.11
CA PRO A 63 -0.12 2.56 -17.33
C PRO A 63 -1.00 2.76 -16.10
N GLN A 64 -1.05 1.76 -15.24
CA GLN A 64 -1.89 1.75 -14.05
C GLN A 64 -1.44 2.74 -12.97
N MET A 65 -0.16 3.16 -13.00
CA MET A 65 0.43 4.12 -12.06
C MET A 65 0.54 5.54 -12.64
N LYS A 66 -0.09 5.81 -13.79
CA LYS A 66 0.02 7.11 -14.49
C LYS A 66 -0.50 8.32 -13.72
N ASP A 67 -1.37 8.10 -12.74
CA ASP A 67 -2.02 9.11 -11.89
C ASP A 67 -1.43 9.17 -10.48
N SER A 68 -0.19 8.69 -10.31
CA SER A 68 0.46 8.60 -8.99
C SER A 68 0.60 9.94 -8.29
N SER A 69 0.79 11.04 -9.03
CA SER A 69 0.87 12.38 -8.44
C SER A 69 -0.48 12.80 -7.88
N GLU A 70 -1.53 12.65 -8.68
CA GLU A 70 -2.90 13.00 -8.32
C GLU A 70 -3.41 12.17 -7.14
N VAL A 71 -3.06 10.89 -7.08
CA VAL A 71 -3.33 10.03 -5.91
C VAL A 71 -2.61 10.58 -4.67
N MET A 72 -1.32 10.88 -4.77
CA MET A 72 -0.54 11.34 -3.62
C MET A 72 -0.97 12.70 -3.07
N ASP A 73 -1.44 13.58 -3.95
CA ASP A 73 -2.00 14.89 -3.61
C ASP A 73 -3.42 14.76 -3.03
N GLY A 74 -4.19 13.77 -3.49
CA GLY A 74 -5.59 13.56 -3.09
C GLY A 74 -5.80 12.79 -1.79
N ILE A 75 -4.83 11.98 -1.34
CA ILE A 75 -5.02 11.20 -0.11
C ILE A 75 -4.92 12.05 1.17
N PRO A 76 -5.83 11.85 2.15
CA PRO A 76 -5.69 12.46 3.46
C PRO A 76 -4.52 11.83 4.20
N LYS A 77 -3.48 12.61 4.48
CA LYS A 77 -2.30 12.12 5.22
C LYS A 77 -2.67 11.97 6.69
N LYS A 78 -2.91 10.73 7.12
CA LYS A 78 -3.28 10.44 8.51
C LYS A 78 -2.06 10.47 9.44
N PRO A 79 -2.11 11.17 10.58
CA PRO A 79 -1.03 11.16 11.55
C PRO A 79 -0.68 9.74 12.01
N GLY A 80 0.62 9.41 12.03
CA GLY A 80 1.09 8.08 12.43
C GLY A 80 1.01 7.00 11.35
N VAL A 81 0.58 7.34 10.13
CA VAL A 81 0.65 6.46 8.95
C VAL A 81 1.73 6.97 8.02
N ARG A 82 2.58 6.07 7.53
CA ARG A 82 3.60 6.34 6.52
C ARG A 82 3.09 5.94 5.14
N TYR A 83 3.39 6.79 4.17
CA TYR A 83 3.12 6.56 2.75
C TYR A 83 4.45 6.59 2.00
N PRO A 84 5.29 5.53 2.15
CA PRO A 84 6.58 5.45 1.48
C PRO A 84 6.44 5.39 -0.05
#